data_AF-A0A7I7W635-F1
#
_entry.id   AF-A0A7I7W635-F1
#
_cell.length_a   1.000
_cell.length_b   1.000
_cell.length_c   1.000
_cell.angle_alpha   90.00
_cell.angle_beta   90.00
_cell.angle_gamma   90.00
#
_symmetry.space_group_name_H-M   'P 1'
#
loop_
_entity.id
_entity.type
_entity.pdbx_description
1 polymer ?
#
loop_
_entity_poly.entity_id
_entity_poly.type
_entity_poly.pdbx_seq_one_letter_code
_entity_poly.pdbx_strand_id
1 'polypeptide(L)'
;MTSQLVQLESIYGPLTESVRRLVDATIRTKVDATTLAVVKKQIDCATEELRAALMPGSFGMETADGQPMVWGNVVVGLRNPVAPPLVIHHGADGLVWADFVLGAAYEGPPGHVHGGVCAMVLDHVLGATAHKPRRPAYTGTLTLRYLRGTPLGKLRAEARIDRVEGVKTFAVGHLADAQGVTVEAEGVFIHPRETPVVNR
;
A
#
# COMPACT_ATOMS: atom_id res chain seq x y z
N MET A 1 -4.26 -2.67 29.84
CA MET A 1 -4.24 -1.37 29.14
C MET A 1 -4.07 -1.66 27.67
N THR A 2 -5.05 -1.30 26.83
CA THR A 2 -4.91 -1.39 25.38
C THR A 2 -3.92 -0.33 24.91
N SER A 3 -2.98 -0.68 24.03
CA SER A 3 -1.97 0.27 23.53
C SER A 3 -2.65 1.43 22.79
N GLN A 4 -2.04 2.62 22.82
CA GLN A 4 -2.56 3.80 22.12
C GLN A 4 -2.70 3.52 20.62
N LEU A 5 -1.74 2.79 20.03
CA LEU A 5 -1.77 2.38 18.63
C LEU A 5 -3.02 1.52 18.32
N VAL A 6 -3.28 0.48 19.12
CA VAL A 6 -4.46 -0.39 18.94
C VAL A 6 -5.76 0.40 19.05
N GLN A 7 -5.82 1.35 19.99
CA GLN A 7 -6.99 2.23 20.12
C GLN A 7 -7.18 3.07 18.85
N LEU A 8 -6.13 3.72 18.35
CA LEU A 8 -6.20 4.54 17.14
C LEU A 8 -6.59 3.70 15.91
N GLU A 9 -6.06 2.49 15.77
CA GLU A 9 -6.43 1.57 14.69
C GLU A 9 -7.93 1.24 14.70
N SER A 10 -8.48 0.96 15.90
CA SER A 10 -9.91 0.68 16.07
C SER A 10 -10.82 1.86 15.73
N ILE A 11 -10.31 3.08 15.82
CA ILE A 11 -11.06 4.32 15.53
C ILE A 11 -11.01 4.63 14.03
N TYR A 12 -9.82 4.63 13.42
CA TYR A 12 -9.65 5.10 12.04
C TYR A 12 -9.84 4.00 10.99
N GLY A 13 -9.47 2.76 11.30
CA GLY A 13 -9.57 1.63 10.36
C GLY A 13 -10.98 1.41 9.79
N PRO A 14 -12.04 1.36 10.62
CA PRO A 14 -13.41 1.14 10.14
C PRO A 14 -13.92 2.23 9.20
N LEU A 15 -13.51 3.49 9.40
CA LEU A 15 -13.83 4.59 8.51
C LEU A 15 -13.18 4.38 7.15
N THR A 16 -11.86 4.11 7.12
CA THR A 16 -11.14 3.86 5.86
C THR A 16 -11.73 2.67 5.10
N GLU A 17 -12.10 1.61 5.80
CA GLU A 17 -12.71 0.43 5.19
C GLU A 17 -14.12 0.74 4.62
N SER A 18 -14.87 1.63 5.26
CA SER A 18 -16.14 2.13 4.71
C SER A 18 -15.92 2.93 3.42
N VAL A 19 -14.86 3.74 3.35
CA VAL A 19 -14.49 4.47 2.13
C VAL A 19 -14.02 3.52 1.02
N ARG A 20 -13.26 2.45 1.33
CA ARG A 20 -12.87 1.44 0.34
C ARG A 20 -14.08 0.77 -0.32
N ARG A 21 -15.07 0.37 0.48
CA ARG A 21 -16.35 -0.16 -0.03
C ARG A 21 -17.09 0.87 -0.88
N LEU A 22 -17.06 2.14 -0.49
CA LEU A 22 -17.68 3.21 -1.26
C LEU A 22 -16.99 3.42 -2.62
N VAL A 23 -15.65 3.36 -2.69
CA VAL A 23 -14.89 3.47 -3.95
C VAL A 23 -15.33 2.37 -4.92
N ASP A 24 -15.36 1.13 -4.44
CA ASP A 24 -15.81 -0.02 -5.24
C ASP A 24 -17.28 0.15 -5.72
N ALA A 25 -18.18 0.54 -4.82
CA ALA A 25 -19.58 0.78 -5.17
C ALA A 25 -19.74 1.92 -6.19
N THR A 26 -18.95 2.99 -6.06
CA THR A 26 -18.97 4.14 -6.97
C THR A 26 -18.57 3.74 -8.40
N ILE A 27 -17.61 2.83 -8.54
CA ILE A 27 -17.17 2.34 -9.85
C ILE A 27 -18.24 1.45 -10.50
N ARG A 28 -18.89 0.58 -9.72
CA ARG A 28 -19.73 -0.50 -10.25
C ARG A 28 -21.23 -0.23 -10.25
N THR A 29 -21.68 0.84 -9.61
CA THR A 29 -23.12 1.14 -9.45
C THR A 29 -23.81 1.45 -10.78
N LYS A 30 -25.10 1.10 -10.86
CA LYS A 30 -26.01 1.43 -11.97
C LYS A 30 -27.35 1.99 -11.47
N VAL A 31 -27.37 2.52 -10.24
CA VAL A 31 -28.57 3.15 -9.66
C VAL A 31 -28.96 4.41 -10.44
N ASP A 32 -30.21 4.84 -10.30
CA ASP A 32 -30.72 6.02 -11.02
C ASP A 32 -30.10 7.34 -10.56
N ALA A 33 -30.29 8.39 -11.38
CA ALA A 33 -29.75 9.72 -11.14
C ALA A 33 -30.25 10.35 -9.82
N THR A 34 -31.48 10.04 -9.41
CA THR A 34 -32.06 10.55 -8.16
C THR A 34 -31.31 9.97 -6.96
N THR A 35 -31.06 8.67 -6.97
CA THR A 35 -30.26 7.97 -5.96
C THR A 35 -28.83 8.48 -5.92
N LEU A 36 -28.20 8.68 -7.09
CA LEU A 36 -26.85 9.27 -7.18
C LEU A 36 -26.78 10.67 -6.56
N ALA A 37 -27.78 11.52 -6.78
CA ALA A 37 -27.82 12.87 -6.20
C ALA A 37 -27.93 12.85 -4.66
N VAL A 38 -28.74 11.93 -4.11
CA VAL A 38 -28.86 11.74 -2.65
C VAL A 38 -27.54 11.27 -2.04
N VAL A 39 -26.93 10.23 -2.63
CA VAL A 39 -25.65 9.67 -2.14
C VAL A 39 -24.53 10.71 -2.23
N LYS A 40 -24.44 11.46 -3.34
CA LYS A 40 -23.46 12.54 -3.48
C LYS A 40 -23.58 13.55 -2.33
N LYS A 41 -24.80 14.01 -2.02
CA LYS A 41 -25.03 14.95 -0.91
C LYS A 41 -24.57 14.38 0.42
N GLN A 42 -24.82 13.10 0.69
CA GLN A 42 -24.36 12.43 1.92
C GLN A 42 -22.83 12.37 1.99
N ILE A 43 -22.16 12.05 0.89
CA ILE A 43 -20.68 12.03 0.80
C ILE A 43 -20.11 13.43 1.03
N ASP A 44 -20.69 14.45 0.41
CA ASP A 44 -20.25 15.84 0.59
C ASP A 44 -20.40 16.27 2.06
N CYS A 45 -21.56 16.00 2.69
CA CYS A 45 -21.78 16.30 4.11
C CYS A 45 -20.78 15.58 5.02
N ALA A 46 -20.60 14.26 4.84
CA ALA A 46 -19.63 13.49 5.63
C ALA A 46 -18.19 14.01 5.42
N THR A 47 -17.87 14.45 4.21
CA THR A 47 -16.56 15.04 3.90
C THR A 47 -16.37 16.34 4.69
N GLU A 48 -17.36 17.23 4.69
CA GLU A 48 -17.27 18.48 5.46
C GLU A 48 -17.20 18.26 6.97
N GLU A 49 -17.91 17.26 7.51
CA GLU A 49 -17.78 16.85 8.91
C GLU A 49 -16.35 16.41 9.26
N LEU A 50 -15.72 15.61 8.40
CA LEU A 50 -14.31 15.22 8.58
C LEU A 50 -13.34 16.40 8.45
N ARG A 51 -13.66 17.37 7.58
CA ARG A 51 -12.82 18.56 7.34
C ARG A 51 -12.94 19.62 8.44
N ALA A 52 -13.88 19.49 9.37
CA ALA A 52 -14.01 20.37 10.53
C ALA A 52 -12.73 20.42 11.39
N ALA A 53 -11.91 19.36 11.37
CA ALA A 53 -10.61 19.32 12.02
C ALA A 53 -9.59 18.54 11.18
N LEU A 54 -8.74 19.27 10.43
CA LEU A 54 -7.64 18.70 9.66
C LEU A 54 -6.30 19.00 10.31
N MET A 55 -5.36 18.07 10.15
CA MET A 55 -3.96 18.33 10.46
C MET A 55 -3.37 19.33 9.44
N PRO A 56 -2.39 20.18 9.83
CA PRO A 56 -1.68 21.02 8.88
C PRO A 56 -0.76 20.17 7.99
N GLY A 57 -0.73 20.45 6.69
CA GLY A 57 0.21 19.82 5.77
C GLY A 57 -0.01 18.32 5.53
N SER A 58 1.09 17.60 5.26
CA SER A 58 1.06 16.15 4.97
C SER A 58 1.05 15.31 6.25
N PHE A 59 0.43 14.12 6.22
CA PHE A 59 0.50 13.15 7.32
C PHE A 59 1.97 12.77 7.68
N GLY A 60 2.81 12.56 6.67
CA GLY A 60 4.22 12.22 6.88
C GLY A 60 4.40 10.92 7.67
N MET A 61 5.23 10.98 8.70
CA MET A 61 5.49 9.87 9.64
C MET A 61 5.21 10.37 11.05
N GLU A 62 4.15 9.85 11.66
CA GLU A 62 3.82 10.08 13.06
C GLU A 62 4.39 8.96 13.95
N THR A 63 4.16 9.01 15.26
CA THR A 63 4.61 7.97 16.19
C THR A 63 3.58 7.77 17.30
N ALA A 64 3.20 6.52 17.57
CA ALA A 64 2.43 6.12 18.74
C ALA A 64 3.10 4.89 19.38
N ASP A 65 3.17 4.84 20.71
CA ASP A 65 3.86 3.76 21.45
C ASP A 65 5.32 3.50 20.98
N GLY A 66 6.00 4.54 20.49
CA GLY A 66 7.36 4.44 19.93
C GLY A 66 7.44 3.76 18.57
N GLN A 67 6.30 3.39 17.96
CA GLN A 67 6.22 2.80 16.63
C GLN A 67 5.94 3.86 15.57
N PRO A 68 6.64 3.83 14.42
CA PRO A 68 6.37 4.76 13.32
C PRO A 68 4.99 4.48 12.71
N MET A 69 4.21 5.54 12.51
CA MET A 69 2.91 5.49 11.85
C MET A 69 3.02 6.15 10.49
N VAL A 70 2.95 5.34 9.43
CA VAL A 70 2.93 5.79 8.03
C VAL A 70 1.52 5.71 7.45
N TRP A 71 0.51 6.07 8.24
CA TRP A 71 -0.90 5.79 7.92
C TRP A 71 -1.45 6.56 6.71
N GLY A 72 -0.78 7.62 6.25
CA GLY A 72 -1.09 8.29 4.98
C GLY A 72 -0.46 7.65 3.73
N ASN A 73 0.45 6.68 3.90
CA ASN A 73 1.19 6.06 2.79
C ASN A 73 0.25 5.41 1.75
N VAL A 74 0.57 5.55 0.47
CA VAL A 74 -0.28 5.07 -0.65
C VAL A 74 -0.23 3.56 -0.86
N VAL A 75 0.65 2.83 -0.16
CA VAL A 75 0.80 1.38 -0.32
C VAL A 75 0.29 0.62 0.91
N VAL A 76 0.59 1.11 2.11
CA VAL A 76 0.26 0.43 3.40
C VAL A 76 -0.43 1.33 4.40
N GLY A 77 -0.88 2.53 4.00
CA GLY A 77 -1.45 3.50 4.92
C GLY A 77 -2.82 3.10 5.43
N LEU A 78 -2.95 2.85 6.74
CA LEU A 78 -4.22 2.53 7.39
C LEU A 78 -5.30 3.60 7.15
N ARG A 79 -4.92 4.88 7.07
CA ARG A 79 -5.83 6.01 6.82
C ARG A 79 -5.96 6.37 5.34
N ASN A 80 -5.33 5.61 4.44
CA ASN A 80 -5.39 5.85 3.00
C ASN A 80 -6.27 4.80 2.32
N PRO A 81 -7.49 5.15 1.88
CA PRO A 81 -8.39 4.20 1.22
C PRO A 81 -7.91 3.80 -0.20
N VAL A 82 -6.96 4.53 -0.80
CA VAL A 82 -6.31 4.14 -2.05
C VAL A 82 -5.31 3.01 -1.82
N ALA A 83 -4.74 2.91 -0.61
CA ALA A 83 -3.74 1.89 -0.32
C ALA A 83 -4.30 0.47 -0.54
N PRO A 84 -3.64 -0.36 -1.37
CA PRO A 84 -3.92 -1.77 -1.44
C PRO A 84 -3.92 -2.40 -0.04
N PRO A 85 -4.79 -3.39 0.23
CA PRO A 85 -4.91 -4.00 1.55
C PRO A 85 -3.75 -4.97 1.81
N LEU A 86 -2.50 -4.49 1.75
CA LEU A 86 -1.30 -5.28 1.96
C LEU A 86 -1.01 -5.44 3.44
N VAL A 87 -0.82 -6.69 3.86
CA VAL A 87 -0.21 -7.04 5.14
C VAL A 87 1.11 -7.72 4.82
N ILE A 88 2.22 -7.08 5.23
CA ILE A 88 3.56 -7.59 4.95
C ILE A 88 3.95 -8.60 6.02
N HIS A 89 4.35 -9.79 5.58
CA HIS A 89 4.86 -10.87 6.41
C HIS A 89 6.35 -11.08 6.15
N HIS A 90 7.11 -11.36 7.21
CA HIS A 90 8.52 -11.68 7.15
C HIS A 90 8.76 -13.12 7.60
N GLY A 91 9.33 -13.94 6.72
CA GLY A 91 9.78 -15.30 7.00
C GLY A 91 11.17 -15.33 7.65
N ALA A 92 11.47 -16.43 8.35
CA ALA A 92 12.76 -16.61 9.04
C ALA A 92 13.95 -16.76 8.08
N ASP A 93 13.70 -17.13 6.83
CA ASP A 93 14.66 -17.30 5.73
C ASP A 93 14.93 -16.01 4.95
N GLY A 94 14.34 -14.88 5.37
CA GLY A 94 14.43 -13.61 4.66
C GLY A 94 13.42 -13.43 3.53
N LEU A 95 12.47 -14.37 3.37
CA LEU A 95 11.31 -14.20 2.50
C LEU A 95 10.42 -13.07 3.04
N VAL A 96 10.00 -12.16 2.18
CA VAL A 96 8.95 -11.19 2.45
C VAL A 96 7.79 -11.46 1.53
N TRP A 97 6.56 -11.48 2.06
CA TRP A 97 5.39 -11.77 1.25
C TRP A 97 4.13 -11.07 1.73
N ALA A 98 3.14 -10.98 0.84
CA ALA A 98 1.79 -10.52 1.15
C ALA A 98 0.76 -11.27 0.30
N ASP A 99 -0.32 -11.73 0.93
CA ASP A 99 -1.53 -12.20 0.24
C ASP A 99 -2.62 -11.11 0.35
N PHE A 100 -3.24 -10.78 -0.77
CA PHE A 100 -4.20 -9.67 -0.83
C PHE A 100 -5.20 -9.84 -1.98
N VAL A 101 -6.21 -8.97 -2.01
CA VAL A 101 -7.23 -8.92 -3.06
C VAL A 101 -7.26 -7.54 -3.69
N LEU A 102 -7.11 -7.46 -5.01
CA LEU A 102 -7.28 -6.23 -5.78
C LEU A 102 -8.58 -6.28 -6.59
N GLY A 103 -9.51 -5.38 -6.27
CA GLY A 103 -10.79 -5.23 -6.97
C GLY A 103 -10.81 -4.08 -7.98
N ALA A 104 -12.02 -3.62 -8.32
CA ALA A 104 -12.27 -2.61 -9.36
C ALA A 104 -11.51 -1.29 -9.17
N ALA A 105 -11.20 -0.91 -7.92
CA ALA A 105 -10.43 0.29 -7.60
C ALA A 105 -9.00 0.29 -8.19
N TYR A 106 -8.48 -0.87 -8.57
CA TYR A 106 -7.12 -1.08 -9.06
C TYR A 106 -7.07 -1.55 -10.51
N GLU A 107 -8.22 -1.61 -11.18
CA GLU A 107 -8.35 -2.07 -12.55
C GLU A 107 -7.67 -1.09 -13.53
N GLY A 108 -6.97 -1.64 -14.52
CA GLY A 108 -6.43 -0.88 -15.64
C GLY A 108 -7.07 -1.37 -16.93
N PRO A 109 -6.48 -2.37 -17.62
CA PRO A 109 -7.18 -3.08 -18.68
C PRO A 109 -8.40 -3.83 -18.11
N PRO A 110 -9.45 -4.07 -18.91
CA PRO A 110 -10.62 -4.81 -18.47
C PRO A 110 -10.25 -6.16 -17.84
N GLY A 111 -10.73 -6.40 -16.62
CA GLY A 111 -10.49 -7.61 -15.83
C GLY A 111 -9.10 -7.75 -15.21
N HIS A 112 -8.22 -6.75 -15.38
CA HIS A 112 -6.82 -6.85 -14.97
C HIS A 112 -6.37 -5.65 -14.12
N VAL A 113 -5.46 -5.92 -13.18
CA VAL A 113 -4.81 -4.90 -12.37
C VAL A 113 -3.98 -3.99 -13.27
N HIS A 114 -4.06 -2.68 -13.04
CA HIS A 114 -3.22 -1.72 -13.75
C HIS A 114 -1.73 -2.01 -13.50
N GLY A 115 -0.90 -1.95 -14.54
CA GLY A 115 0.54 -2.25 -14.42
C GLY A 115 1.23 -1.38 -13.36
N GLY A 116 0.91 -0.09 -13.31
CA GLY A 116 1.40 0.82 -12.27
C GLY A 116 1.05 0.41 -10.83
N VAL A 117 -0.10 -0.24 -10.61
CA VAL A 117 -0.45 -0.78 -9.29
C VAL A 117 0.40 -2.02 -8.98
N CYS A 118 0.63 -2.89 -9.96
CA CYS A 118 1.56 -4.02 -9.80
C CYS A 118 2.97 -3.52 -9.43
N ALA A 119 3.44 -2.47 -10.11
CA ALA A 119 4.73 -1.85 -9.82
C ALA A 119 4.79 -1.26 -8.41
N MET A 120 3.74 -0.56 -7.98
CA MET A 120 3.64 0.01 -6.63
C MET A 120 3.66 -1.07 -5.54
N VAL A 121 2.96 -2.19 -5.73
CA VAL A 121 3.00 -3.32 -4.81
C VAL A 121 4.40 -3.93 -4.75
N LEU A 122 5.00 -4.19 -5.91
CA LEU A 122 6.33 -4.81 -5.98
C LEU A 122 7.41 -3.91 -5.40
N ASP A 123 7.41 -2.60 -5.68
CA ASP A 123 8.33 -1.64 -5.05
C ASP A 123 8.33 -1.78 -3.53
N HIS A 124 7.13 -1.82 -2.93
CA HIS A 124 7.00 -1.90 -1.48
C HIS A 124 7.43 -3.26 -0.92
N VAL A 125 7.03 -4.36 -1.55
CA VAL A 125 7.37 -5.72 -1.09
C VAL A 125 8.87 -5.99 -1.22
N LEU A 126 9.49 -5.57 -2.33
CA LEU A 126 10.94 -5.64 -2.49
C LEU A 126 11.66 -4.73 -1.48
N GLY A 127 11.17 -3.50 -1.27
CA GLY A 127 11.75 -2.56 -0.32
C GLY A 127 11.69 -3.04 1.13
N ALA A 128 10.63 -3.78 1.49
CA ALA A 128 10.49 -4.41 2.80
C ALA A 128 11.58 -5.46 3.08
N THR A 129 12.17 -6.10 2.05
CA THR A 129 13.34 -6.98 2.24
C THR A 129 14.59 -6.21 2.67
N ALA A 130 14.74 -4.98 2.19
CA ALA A 130 15.90 -4.14 2.46
C ALA A 130 15.75 -3.29 3.73
N HIS A 131 14.53 -3.19 4.28
CA HIS A 131 14.26 -2.35 5.43
C HIS A 131 14.97 -2.88 6.68
N LYS A 132 15.68 -1.99 7.37
CA LYS A 132 16.38 -2.30 8.62
C LYS A 132 15.93 -1.32 9.71
N PRO A 133 15.85 -1.74 10.98
CA PRO A 133 15.51 -0.85 12.08
C PRO A 133 16.38 0.42 12.05
N ARG A 134 15.74 1.59 12.00
CA ARG A 134 16.39 2.92 11.98
C ARG A 134 17.30 3.20 10.78
N ARG A 135 17.28 2.36 9.75
CA ARG A 135 18.10 2.54 8.54
C ARG A 135 17.22 2.36 7.30
N PRO A 136 16.56 3.44 6.83
CA PRO A 136 15.70 3.36 5.67
C PRO A 136 16.49 2.94 4.43
N ALA A 137 15.79 2.26 3.53
CA ALA A 137 16.28 1.90 2.21
C ALA A 137 15.41 2.64 1.19
N TYR A 138 16.05 3.32 0.24
CA TYR A 138 15.36 4.08 -0.80
C TYR A 138 15.48 3.35 -2.12
N THR A 139 14.39 3.26 -2.89
CA THR A 139 14.43 2.69 -4.23
C THR A 139 15.35 3.53 -5.12
N GLY A 140 16.45 2.94 -5.58
CA GLY A 140 17.33 3.53 -6.59
C GLY A 140 16.94 3.13 -8.00
N THR A 141 16.54 1.86 -8.19
CA THR A 141 16.06 1.36 -9.49
C THR A 141 15.05 0.25 -9.26
N LEU A 142 14.00 0.22 -10.07
CA LEU A 142 13.02 -0.85 -10.11
C LEU A 142 12.84 -1.28 -11.57
N THR A 143 13.03 -2.57 -11.85
CA THR A 143 12.85 -3.17 -13.17
C THR A 143 11.76 -4.21 -13.08
N LEU A 144 10.77 -4.12 -13.97
CA LEU A 144 9.63 -5.04 -14.00
C LEU A 144 9.52 -5.74 -15.35
N ARG A 145 9.15 -7.01 -15.32
CA ARG A 145 8.81 -7.81 -16.49
C ARG A 145 7.39 -8.35 -16.36
N TYR A 146 6.46 -7.81 -17.15
CA TYR A 146 5.08 -8.27 -17.21
C TYR A 146 4.99 -9.49 -18.13
N LEU A 147 4.86 -10.68 -17.54
CA LEU A 147 4.84 -11.95 -18.27
C LEU A 147 3.46 -12.22 -18.88
N ARG A 148 2.40 -11.86 -18.16
CA ARG A 148 1.00 -11.91 -18.61
C ARG A 148 0.17 -10.86 -17.87
N GLY A 149 -1.08 -10.69 -18.28
CA GLY A 149 -2.04 -9.86 -17.53
C GLY A 149 -2.19 -10.36 -16.09
N THR A 150 -2.18 -9.44 -15.13
CA THR A 150 -2.49 -9.76 -13.73
C THR A 150 -3.99 -9.65 -13.51
N PRO A 151 -4.74 -10.74 -13.29
CA PRO A 151 -6.18 -10.66 -13.12
C PRO A 151 -6.56 -9.92 -11.83
N LEU A 152 -7.73 -9.27 -11.82
CA LEU A 152 -8.35 -8.84 -10.56
C LEU A 152 -8.66 -10.04 -9.67
N GLY A 153 -8.65 -9.84 -8.36
CA GLY A 153 -8.93 -10.89 -7.37
C GLY A 153 -7.75 -11.17 -6.44
N LYS A 154 -7.62 -12.43 -6.02
CA LYS A 154 -6.61 -12.90 -5.07
C LYS A 154 -5.24 -12.94 -5.74
N LEU A 155 -4.27 -12.30 -5.10
CA LEU A 155 -2.89 -12.22 -5.56
C LEU A 155 -1.93 -12.42 -4.40
N ARG A 156 -0.72 -12.85 -4.74
CA ARG A 156 0.40 -13.01 -3.83
C ARG A 156 1.62 -12.29 -4.37
N ALA A 157 2.26 -11.49 -3.53
CA ALA A 157 3.56 -10.90 -3.82
C ALA A 157 4.61 -11.53 -2.91
N GLU A 158 5.78 -11.83 -3.47
CA GLU A 158 6.94 -12.35 -2.73
C GLU A 158 8.22 -11.64 -3.15
N ALA A 159 9.14 -11.46 -2.21
CA ALA A 159 10.47 -10.95 -2.49
C ALA A 159 11.51 -11.51 -1.52
N ARG A 160 12.76 -11.50 -1.96
CA ARG A 160 13.93 -11.85 -1.15
C ARG A 160 15.14 -11.01 -1.58
N ILE A 161 16.12 -10.89 -0.69
CA ILE A 161 17.42 -10.33 -1.06
C ILE A 161 18.14 -11.32 -1.98
N ASP A 162 18.59 -10.82 -3.13
CA ASP A 162 19.50 -11.56 -4.02
C ASP A 162 20.95 -11.39 -3.55
N ARG A 163 21.38 -10.14 -3.35
CA ARG A 163 22.73 -9.83 -2.87
C ARG A 163 22.82 -8.43 -2.25
N VAL A 164 23.92 -8.17 -1.55
CA VAL A 164 24.24 -6.87 -0.95
C VAL A 164 25.65 -6.45 -1.37
N GLU A 165 25.78 -5.24 -1.91
CA GLU A 165 27.06 -4.66 -2.34
C GLU A 165 27.22 -3.25 -1.75
N GLY A 166 27.99 -3.14 -0.67
CA GLY A 166 28.23 -1.86 0.01
C GLY A 166 26.94 -1.22 0.52
N VAL A 167 26.54 -0.10 -0.10
CA VAL A 167 25.31 0.64 0.27
C VAL A 167 24.06 0.15 -0.48
N LYS A 168 24.21 -0.77 -1.43
CA LYS A 168 23.14 -1.29 -2.29
C LYS A 168 22.67 -2.65 -1.80
N THR A 169 21.37 -2.81 -1.66
CA THR A 169 20.69 -4.09 -1.49
C THR A 169 19.95 -4.40 -2.79
N PHE A 170 20.24 -5.53 -3.41
CA PHE A 170 19.55 -6.03 -4.59
C PHE A 170 18.51 -7.05 -4.13
N ALA A 171 17.26 -6.82 -4.48
CA ALA A 171 16.16 -7.71 -4.18
C ALA A 171 15.48 -8.17 -5.46
N VAL A 172 14.97 -9.39 -5.43
CA VAL A 172 14.17 -9.97 -6.51
C VAL A 172 12.85 -10.42 -5.95
N GLY A 173 11.79 -10.32 -6.74
CA GLY A 173 10.46 -10.68 -6.32
C GLY A 173 9.51 -10.84 -7.48
N HIS A 174 8.28 -11.21 -7.17
CA HIS A 174 7.25 -11.41 -8.17
C HIS A 174 5.86 -11.20 -7.60
N LEU A 175 4.91 -10.98 -8.50
CA LEU A 175 3.47 -11.00 -8.27
C LEU A 175 2.89 -12.22 -8.98
N ALA A 176 2.02 -12.96 -8.31
CA ALA A 176 1.39 -14.16 -8.81
C ALA A 176 -0.10 -14.22 -8.50
N ASP A 177 -0.84 -14.89 -9.38
CA ASP A 177 -2.19 -15.37 -9.15
C ASP A 177 -2.18 -16.91 -8.92
N ALA A 178 -3.34 -17.57 -8.94
CA ALA A 178 -3.44 -19.01 -8.76
C ALA A 178 -2.82 -19.84 -9.92
N GLN A 179 -2.57 -19.24 -11.08
CA GLN A 179 -1.97 -19.84 -12.28
C GLN A 179 -0.46 -19.55 -12.35
N GLY A 180 0.13 -18.87 -11.37
CA GLY A 180 1.55 -18.59 -11.26
C GLY A 180 1.93 -17.12 -11.44
N VAL A 181 3.19 -16.86 -11.78
CA VAL A 181 3.75 -15.50 -11.88
C VAL A 181 3.14 -14.71 -13.03
N THR A 182 2.72 -13.48 -12.75
CA THR A 182 2.23 -12.50 -13.73
C THR A 182 3.24 -11.39 -13.99
N VAL A 183 3.98 -10.98 -12.96
CA VAL A 183 5.00 -9.93 -13.04
C VAL A 183 6.21 -10.33 -12.20
N GLU A 184 7.40 -10.21 -12.78
CA GLU A 184 8.66 -10.32 -12.03
C GLU A 184 9.26 -8.93 -11.82
N ALA A 185 10.00 -8.77 -10.73
CA ALA A 185 10.69 -7.52 -10.43
C ALA A 185 12.09 -7.74 -9.85
N GLU A 186 12.98 -6.82 -10.21
CA GLU A 186 14.29 -6.62 -9.61
C GLU A 186 14.36 -5.19 -9.07
N GLY A 187 14.88 -5.02 -7.86
CA GLY A 187 14.98 -3.74 -7.20
C GLY A 187 16.38 -3.50 -6.63
N VAL A 188 16.88 -2.28 -6.79
CA VAL A 188 18.11 -1.80 -6.16
C VAL A 188 17.72 -0.78 -5.10
N PHE A 189 17.97 -1.10 -3.83
CA PHE A 189 17.67 -0.25 -2.70
C PHE A 189 18.95 0.31 -2.09
N ILE A 190 18.95 1.60 -1.80
CA ILE A 190 20.13 2.35 -1.36
C ILE A 190 19.92 2.76 0.09
N HIS A 191 20.89 2.42 0.95
CA HIS A 191 21.00 2.99 2.28
C HIS A 191 21.93 4.21 2.25
N PRO A 192 21.44 5.43 2.49
CA PRO A 192 22.29 6.61 2.50
C PRO A 192 23.32 6.51 3.63
N ARG A 193 24.49 7.13 3.41
CA ARG A 193 25.60 7.12 4.38
C ARG A 193 25.31 8.00 5.60
N GLU A 194 24.49 9.02 5.42
CA GLU A 194 24.01 9.92 6.47
C GLU A 194 22.48 9.80 6.53
N THR A 195 21.92 9.56 7.70
CA THR A 195 20.47 9.61 7.90
C THR A 195 20.04 11.08 7.81
N PRO A 196 19.18 11.47 6.87
CA PRO A 196 18.68 12.85 6.84
C PRO A 196 18.01 13.15 8.18
N VAL A 197 18.45 14.22 8.85
CA VAL A 197 17.75 14.72 10.03
C VAL A 197 16.41 15.24 9.54
N VAL A 198 15.33 14.51 9.83
CA VAL A 198 13.97 15.03 9.62
C VAL A 198 13.74 16.07 10.71
N ASN A 199 14.01 17.33 10.40
CA ASN A 199 13.62 18.45 11.27
C ASN A 199 12.09 18.48 11.33
N ARG A 200 11.56 18.49 12.56
CA ARG A 200 10.14 18.67 12.88
C ARG A 200 9.69 20.08 12.56
#